data_AF-W2WHB9-F1
#
_entry.id   AF-W2WHB9-F1
#
_cell.length_a   1.000
_cell.length_b   1.000
_cell.length_c   1.000
_cell.angle_alpha   90.00
_cell.angle_beta   90.00
_cell.angle_gamma   90.00
#
_symmetry.space_group_name_H-M   'P 1'
#
loop_
_entity.id
_entity.type
_entity.pdbx_description
1 polymer ?
#
loop_
_entity_poly.entity_id
_entity_poly.type
_entity_poly.pdbx_seq_one_letter_code
_entity_poly.pdbx_strand_id
1 'polypeptide(L)'
;MEGEHTFAFNFAKVEKPHESYYGKSVKLRYVLRATLARGNYASNLVQEQDLWVQRVAPPPPVDRSIKMEVGIEDCLHIEFEYDKSRYHLKDVVIGKIFFLLVRIKIKHMELAILRRESVGSGAQRHSESETVTKFEIMDGAPVKGESVPVRLYLAPYALTPTYRNVQSRFSVKYFLNLVLVDEEDRRYFKQQEITLWRKNFG
;
A
#
# COMPACT_ATOMS: atom_id res chain seq x y z
N MET A 1 -36.83 34.90 0.47
CA MET A 1 -36.34 33.99 1.51
C MET A 1 -35.79 34.86 2.62
N GLU A 2 -36.64 35.30 3.54
CA GLU A 2 -36.22 36.05 4.72
C GLU A 2 -35.68 35.06 5.76
N GLY A 3 -34.50 35.32 6.34
CA GLY A 3 -33.95 34.55 7.45
C GLY A 3 -32.64 33.79 7.18
N GLU A 4 -32.01 33.91 6.01
CA GLU A 4 -30.68 33.34 5.78
C GLU A 4 -29.58 34.25 6.36
N HIS A 5 -28.76 33.70 7.26
CA HIS A 5 -27.61 34.37 7.84
C HIS A 5 -26.33 33.60 7.52
N THR A 6 -25.36 34.28 6.90
CA THR A 6 -24.05 33.71 6.56
C THR A 6 -23.00 34.19 7.54
N PHE A 7 -22.20 33.27 8.07
CA PHE A 7 -21.08 33.56 8.96
C PHE A 7 -19.77 33.22 8.28
N ALA A 8 -18.91 34.22 8.07
CA ALA A 8 -17.57 34.00 7.53
C ALA A 8 -16.65 33.41 8.60
N PHE A 9 -15.78 32.47 8.20
CA PHE A 9 -14.76 31.90 9.08
C PHE A 9 -13.43 31.79 8.31
N ASN A 10 -12.30 31.88 9.04
CA ASN A 10 -10.97 31.72 8.47
C ASN A 10 -10.04 31.08 9.50
N PHE A 11 -9.38 29.99 9.11
CA PHE A 11 -8.37 29.33 9.93
C PHE A 11 -6.98 29.48 9.29
N ALA A 12 -6.25 30.53 9.69
CA ALA A 12 -5.02 30.95 9.01
C ALA A 12 -3.86 29.94 9.07
N LYS A 13 -3.73 29.16 10.16
CA LYS A 13 -2.59 28.26 10.38
C LYS A 13 -3.02 26.91 10.96
N VAL A 14 -3.79 26.15 10.18
CA VAL A 14 -4.19 24.78 10.56
C VAL A 14 -3.13 23.78 10.09
N GLU A 15 -2.42 23.21 11.06
CA GLU A 15 -1.49 22.11 10.81
C GLU A 15 -2.23 20.85 10.37
N LYS A 16 -1.71 20.20 9.32
CA LYS A 16 -2.24 18.95 8.76
C LYS A 16 -1.07 17.99 8.52
N PRO A 17 -0.47 17.46 9.60
CA PRO A 17 0.81 16.73 9.52
C PRO A 17 0.72 15.39 8.79
N HIS A 18 -0.49 14.84 8.65
CA HIS A 18 -0.74 13.52 8.08
C HIS A 18 -1.70 13.60 6.90
N GLU A 19 -1.48 12.75 5.89
CA GLU A 19 -2.38 12.56 4.76
C GLU A 19 -3.66 11.85 5.23
N SER A 20 -4.81 12.24 4.66
CA SER A 20 -6.08 11.55 4.91
C SER A 20 -5.98 10.10 4.45
N TYR A 21 -6.52 9.18 5.24
CA TYR A 21 -6.44 7.75 4.96
C TYR A 21 -7.70 7.03 5.39
N TYR A 22 -8.41 6.42 4.44
CA TYR A 22 -9.61 5.63 4.70
C TYR A 22 -9.25 4.17 4.48
N GLY A 23 -8.81 3.52 5.55
CA GLY A 23 -8.47 2.10 5.57
C GLY A 23 -9.63 1.23 6.00
N LYS A 24 -9.31 -0.05 6.26
CA LYS A 24 -10.30 -1.05 6.68
C LYS A 24 -10.54 -1.02 8.19
N SER A 25 -9.46 -0.93 8.97
CA SER A 25 -9.50 -0.91 10.44
C SER A 25 -9.30 0.51 11.00
N VAL A 26 -8.80 1.48 10.23
CA VAL A 26 -8.57 2.86 10.67
C VAL A 26 -8.97 3.91 9.62
N LYS A 27 -9.52 5.04 10.09
CA LYS A 27 -9.80 6.23 9.29
C LYS A 27 -9.12 7.45 9.90
N LEU A 28 -8.30 8.14 9.11
CA LEU A 28 -7.76 9.46 9.41
C LEU A 28 -8.48 10.47 8.50
N ARG A 29 -9.32 11.31 9.10
CA ARG A 29 -10.11 12.33 8.40
C ARG A 29 -9.94 13.70 9.07
N TYR A 30 -9.98 14.74 8.24
CA TYR A 30 -10.09 16.12 8.69
C TYR A 30 -11.52 16.57 8.41
N VAL A 31 -12.13 17.29 9.34
CA VAL A 31 -13.53 17.71 9.24
C VAL A 31 -13.69 19.19 9.53
N LEU A 32 -14.53 19.85 8.76
CA LEU A 32 -15.15 21.11 9.15
C LEU A 32 -16.50 20.78 9.80
N ARG A 33 -16.69 21.18 11.05
CA ARG A 33 -17.91 20.92 11.79
C ARG A 33 -18.57 22.23 12.21
N ALA A 34 -19.79 22.45 11.74
CA ALA A 34 -20.65 23.53 12.20
C ALA A 34 -21.68 22.98 13.20
N THR A 35 -21.78 23.62 14.36
CA THR A 35 -22.72 23.21 15.41
C THR A 35 -23.61 24.40 15.77
N LEU A 36 -24.91 24.28 15.55
CA LEU A 36 -25.91 25.23 16.03
C LEU A 36 -26.46 24.74 17.38
N ALA A 37 -26.12 25.45 18.45
CA ALA A 37 -26.64 25.17 19.78
C ALA A 37 -28.10 25.65 19.90
N ARG A 38 -28.99 24.79 20.39
CA ARG A 38 -30.44 25.09 20.48
C ARG A 38 -30.98 25.16 21.92
N GLY A 39 -30.10 25.40 22.89
CA GLY A 39 -30.46 25.52 24.32
C GLY A 39 -30.86 24.18 24.97
N ASN A 40 -31.51 24.24 26.14
CA ASN A 40 -31.79 23.05 26.97
C ASN A 40 -32.96 22.18 26.48
N TYR A 41 -33.75 22.66 25.52
CA TYR A 41 -34.99 22.02 25.09
C TYR A 41 -34.87 21.25 23.77
N ALA A 42 -33.71 21.30 23.09
CA ALA A 42 -33.47 20.60 21.84
C ALA A 42 -32.01 20.19 21.67
N SER A 43 -31.77 19.10 20.92
CA SER A 43 -30.43 18.66 20.55
C SER A 43 -29.75 19.67 19.61
N ASN A 44 -28.42 19.79 19.68
CA ASN A 44 -27.67 20.63 18.75
C ASN A 44 -27.83 20.12 17.31
N LEU A 45 -27.90 21.04 16.34
CA LEU A 45 -27.77 20.67 14.92
C LEU A 45 -26.29 20.67 14.58
N VAL A 46 -25.79 19.54 14.07
CA VAL A 46 -24.39 19.37 13.71
C VAL A 46 -24.32 19.04 12.23
N GLN A 47 -23.53 19.81 11.48
CA GLN A 47 -23.20 19.55 10.10
C GLN A 47 -21.68 19.33 9.98
N GLU A 48 -21.26 18.19 9.42
CA GLU A 48 -19.86 17.88 9.14
C GLU A 48 -19.60 17.87 7.63
N GLN A 49 -18.44 18.38 7.24
CA GLN A 49 -17.90 18.28 5.89
C GLN A 49 -16.48 17.73 5.95
N ASP A 50 -16.25 16.61 5.27
CA ASP A 50 -14.92 15.99 5.17
C ASP A 50 -13.99 16.82 4.28
N LEU A 51 -12.74 16.94 4.72
CA LEU A 51 -11.64 17.58 4.01
C LEU A 51 -10.57 16.53 3.71
N TRP A 52 -10.22 16.39 2.42
CA TRP A 52 -9.16 15.49 2.01
C TRP A 52 -7.80 16.20 2.00
N VAL A 53 -6.86 15.69 2.79
CA VAL A 53 -5.50 16.23 2.87
C VAL A 53 -4.59 15.28 2.13
N GLN A 54 -3.80 15.79 1.18
CA GLN A 54 -2.72 15.05 0.52
C GLN A 54 -1.37 15.65 0.90
N ARG A 55 -0.33 14.81 0.99
CA ARG A 55 1.04 15.25 1.28
C ARG A 55 2.00 14.75 0.21
N VAL A 56 2.52 15.69 -0.56
CA VAL A 56 3.62 15.43 -1.50
C VAL A 56 4.92 15.26 -0.73
N ALA A 57 5.73 14.27 -1.13
CA ALA A 57 7.08 14.06 -0.62
C ALA A 57 8.09 14.27 -1.76
N PRO A 58 9.29 14.80 -1.46
CA PRO A 58 10.36 14.86 -2.45
C PRO A 58 10.81 13.44 -2.86
N PRO A 59 11.43 13.29 -4.05
CA PRO A 59 11.99 12.02 -4.46
C PRO A 59 12.98 11.49 -3.41
N PRO A 60 12.84 10.22 -2.98
CA PRO A 60 13.81 9.63 -2.08
C PRO A 60 15.18 9.47 -2.76
N PRO A 61 16.26 9.29 -1.98
CA PRO A 61 17.57 8.92 -2.50
C PRO A 61 17.49 7.70 -3.42
N VAL A 62 18.38 7.66 -4.42
CA VAL A 62 18.44 6.59 -5.42
C VAL A 62 18.69 5.25 -4.71
N ASP A 63 17.77 4.31 -4.90
CA ASP A 63 17.90 2.95 -4.40
C ASP A 63 18.80 2.13 -5.33
N ARG A 64 19.40 1.07 -4.76
CA ARG A 64 20.04 0.00 -5.54
C ARG A 64 19.00 -1.07 -5.87
N SER A 65 19.30 -1.91 -6.88
CA SER A 65 18.45 -3.07 -7.16
C SER A 65 18.34 -3.96 -5.93
N ILE A 66 17.15 -4.52 -5.74
CA ILE A 66 16.87 -5.46 -4.65
C ILE A 66 16.69 -6.84 -5.24
N LYS A 67 17.29 -7.83 -4.59
CA LYS A 67 17.13 -9.25 -4.91
C LYS A 67 16.25 -9.90 -3.85
N MET A 68 15.19 -10.57 -4.30
CA MET A 68 14.31 -11.39 -3.49
C MET A 68 14.46 -12.85 -3.94
N GLU A 69 14.98 -13.69 -3.06
CA GLU A 69 15.26 -15.11 -3.36
C GLU A 69 14.23 -16.04 -2.72
N VAL A 70 13.81 -17.04 -3.49
CA VAL A 70 13.00 -18.17 -3.05
C VAL A 70 13.81 -19.43 -3.30
N GLY A 71 14.35 -20.00 -2.22
CA GLY A 71 15.17 -21.21 -2.24
C GLY A 71 14.52 -22.33 -1.44
N ILE A 72 14.38 -23.49 -2.08
CA ILE A 72 14.08 -24.78 -1.46
C ILE A 72 15.28 -25.67 -1.79
N GLU A 73 15.91 -26.20 -0.75
CA GLU A 73 17.09 -27.05 -0.87
C GLU A 73 16.86 -28.18 -1.90
N ASP A 74 17.82 -28.33 -2.81
CA ASP A 74 17.81 -29.32 -3.90
C ASP A 74 16.59 -29.37 -4.81
N CYS A 75 15.67 -28.41 -4.72
CA CYS A 75 14.37 -28.44 -5.40
C CYS A 75 14.13 -27.21 -6.28
N LEU A 76 14.32 -26.01 -5.73
CA LEU A 76 13.92 -24.77 -6.37
C LEU A 76 14.84 -23.63 -5.93
N HIS A 77 15.35 -22.85 -6.87
CA HIS A 77 16.06 -21.63 -6.56
C HIS A 77 15.71 -20.59 -7.62
N ILE A 78 14.97 -19.58 -7.20
CA ILE A 78 14.50 -18.47 -8.03
C ILE A 78 14.96 -17.16 -7.41
N GLU A 79 15.48 -16.26 -8.23
CA GLU A 79 15.84 -14.90 -7.85
C GLU A 79 14.95 -13.90 -8.59
N PHE A 80 14.27 -13.02 -7.86
CA PHE A 80 13.57 -11.88 -8.43
C PHE A 80 14.33 -10.60 -8.11
N GLU A 81 14.92 -9.99 -9.13
CA GLU A 81 15.59 -8.70 -9.04
C GLU A 81 14.67 -7.58 -9.53
N TYR A 82 14.58 -6.46 -8.81
CA TYR A 82 13.81 -5.29 -9.24
C TYR A 82 14.53 -3.97 -8.94
N ASP A 83 14.14 -2.90 -9.66
CA ASP A 83 14.93 -1.68 -9.83
C ASP A 83 15.03 -0.80 -8.58
N LYS A 84 13.98 -0.73 -7.75
CA LYS A 84 13.91 0.19 -6.59
C LYS A 84 13.23 -0.41 -5.37
N SER A 85 13.50 0.14 -4.18
CA SER A 85 12.73 -0.15 -2.96
C SER A 85 11.59 0.83 -2.74
N ARG A 86 11.67 2.00 -3.37
CA ARG A 86 10.76 3.13 -3.23
C ARG A 86 10.16 3.51 -4.56
N TYR A 87 8.83 3.56 -4.62
CA TYR A 87 8.07 3.87 -5.83
C TYR A 87 7.09 4.99 -5.56
N HIS A 88 6.91 5.89 -6.53
CA HIS A 88 5.76 6.80 -6.45
C HIS A 88 4.47 6.07 -6.82
N LEU A 89 3.30 6.59 -6.41
CA LEU A 89 1.99 5.93 -6.63
C LEU A 89 1.64 5.62 -8.09
N LYS A 90 2.31 6.27 -9.04
CA LYS A 90 2.12 6.10 -10.50
C LYS A 90 3.36 5.51 -11.19
N ASP A 91 4.30 4.96 -10.44
CA ASP A 91 5.56 4.42 -10.97
C ASP A 91 5.33 3.01 -11.55
N VAL A 92 6.40 2.39 -12.02
CA VAL A 92 6.41 1.03 -12.55
C VAL A 92 7.49 0.24 -11.83
N VAL A 93 7.12 -0.93 -11.29
CA VAL A 93 8.09 -1.89 -10.78
C VAL A 93 8.65 -2.63 -11.97
N ILE A 94 9.95 -2.46 -12.23
CA ILE A 94 10.67 -3.12 -13.32
C ILE A 94 11.61 -4.13 -12.68
N GLY A 95 11.47 -5.39 -13.09
CA GLY A 95 12.29 -6.46 -12.57
C GLY A 95 12.47 -7.62 -13.52
N LYS A 96 13.19 -8.62 -13.05
CA LYS A 96 13.53 -9.82 -13.80
C LYS A 96 13.63 -10.99 -12.85
N ILE A 97 12.97 -12.09 -13.23
CA ILE A 97 13.00 -13.34 -12.49
C ILE A 97 14.00 -14.25 -13.18
N PHE A 98 14.91 -14.87 -12.42
CA PHE A 98 15.93 -15.80 -12.87
C PHE A 98 15.71 -17.17 -12.23
N PHE A 99 15.72 -18.21 -13.06
CA PHE A 99 15.52 -19.59 -12.63
C PHE A 99 16.87 -20.30 -12.49
N LEU A 100 17.43 -20.32 -11.28
CA LEU A 100 18.75 -20.90 -11.01
C LEU A 100 18.69 -22.42 -10.84
N LEU A 101 17.62 -22.93 -10.23
CA LEU A 101 17.34 -24.36 -10.09
C LEU A 101 15.83 -24.58 -10.17
N VAL A 102 15.39 -25.51 -11.03
CA VAL A 102 13.98 -25.91 -11.14
C VAL A 102 13.95 -27.43 -11.27
N ARG A 103 13.62 -28.12 -10.18
CA ARG A 103 13.38 -29.58 -10.14
C ARG A 103 11.93 -29.93 -9.77
N ILE A 104 11.15 -28.95 -9.36
CA ILE A 104 9.71 -29.05 -9.14
C ILE A 104 8.99 -28.44 -10.35
N LYS A 105 7.91 -29.08 -10.80
CA LYS A 105 7.06 -28.53 -11.86
C LYS A 105 6.19 -27.40 -11.32
N ILE A 106 6.38 -26.21 -11.87
CA ILE A 106 5.62 -25.01 -11.50
C ILE A 106 4.33 -25.01 -12.32
N LYS A 107 3.21 -24.77 -11.65
CA LYS A 107 1.89 -24.61 -12.25
C LYS A 107 1.63 -23.14 -12.56
N HIS A 108 1.82 -22.27 -11.58
CA HIS A 108 1.51 -20.84 -11.69
C HIS A 108 2.48 -19.99 -10.89
N MET A 109 2.78 -18.79 -11.40
CA MET A 109 3.54 -17.77 -10.68
C MET A 109 2.85 -16.40 -10.77
N GLU A 110 2.72 -15.73 -9.63
CA GLU A 110 2.14 -14.38 -9.55
C GLU A 110 2.96 -13.45 -8.65
N LEU A 111 2.93 -12.16 -8.97
CA LEU A 111 3.41 -11.09 -8.13
C LEU A 111 2.20 -10.31 -7.60
N ALA A 112 2.03 -10.31 -6.28
CA ALA A 112 0.95 -9.58 -5.63
C ALA A 112 1.50 -8.34 -4.91
N ILE A 113 0.71 -7.25 -4.89
CA ILE A 113 0.94 -6.15 -3.96
C ILE A 113 0.03 -6.35 -2.75
N LEU A 114 0.64 -6.51 -1.57
CA LEU A 114 -0.08 -6.61 -0.32
C LEU A 114 -0.05 -5.26 0.41
N ARG A 115 -1.20 -4.80 0.89
CA ARG A 115 -1.31 -3.69 1.84
C ARG A 115 -1.52 -4.28 3.23
N ARG A 116 -0.64 -3.91 4.17
CA ARG A 116 -0.74 -4.31 5.58
C ARG A 116 -1.03 -3.09 6.42
N GLU A 117 -2.22 -3.07 7.00
CA GLU A 117 -2.62 -2.11 8.01
C GLU A 117 -2.30 -2.68 9.39
N SER A 118 -1.65 -1.90 10.24
CA SER A 118 -1.44 -2.24 11.65
C SER A 118 -2.06 -1.13 12.49
N VAL A 119 -2.96 -1.46 13.40
CA VAL A 119 -3.66 -0.51 14.29
C VAL A 119 -3.41 -0.91 15.75
N GLY A 120 -3.35 0.06 16.64
CA GLY A 120 -3.15 -0.14 18.07
C GLY A 120 -1.70 -0.03 18.51
N SER A 121 -1.51 -0.08 19.82
CA SER A 121 -0.22 0.08 20.50
C SER A 121 -0.04 -1.00 21.57
N GLY A 122 1.20 -1.47 21.76
CA GLY A 122 1.52 -2.48 22.78
C GLY A 122 0.81 -3.81 22.54
N ALA A 123 0.21 -4.36 23.59
CA ALA A 123 -0.47 -5.67 23.57
C ALA A 123 -1.75 -5.71 22.71
N GLN A 124 -2.35 -4.56 22.39
CA GLN A 124 -3.57 -4.47 21.57
C GLN A 124 -3.29 -4.20 20.08
N ARG A 125 -2.10 -4.54 19.59
CA ARG A 125 -1.75 -4.34 18.18
C ARG A 125 -2.45 -5.38 17.30
N HIS A 126 -3.35 -4.93 16.43
CA HIS A 126 -3.94 -5.73 15.38
C HIS A 126 -3.26 -5.40 14.05
N SER A 127 -2.91 -6.40 13.25
CA SER A 127 -2.58 -6.19 11.84
C SER A 127 -3.52 -6.94 10.92
N GLU A 128 -3.93 -6.28 9.84
CA GLU A 128 -4.73 -6.82 8.76
C GLU A 128 -3.96 -6.67 7.45
N SER A 129 -3.93 -7.72 6.64
CA SER A 129 -3.29 -7.70 5.32
C SER A 129 -4.32 -7.98 4.24
N GLU A 130 -4.32 -7.18 3.19
CA GLU A 130 -5.16 -7.37 2.02
C GLU A 130 -4.32 -7.42 0.75
N THR A 131 -4.81 -8.15 -0.25
CA THR A 131 -4.20 -8.17 -1.58
C THR A 131 -4.80 -7.06 -2.41
N VAL A 132 -4.00 -6.04 -2.74
CA VAL A 132 -4.44 -4.91 -3.56
C VAL A 132 -4.54 -5.31 -5.03
N THR A 133 -3.58 -6.10 -5.50
CA THR A 133 -3.56 -6.61 -6.87
C THR A 133 -2.78 -7.93 -6.93
N LYS A 134 -3.11 -8.72 -7.95
CA LYS A 134 -2.38 -9.92 -8.37
C LYS A 134 -2.00 -9.75 -9.83
N PHE A 135 -0.73 -9.91 -10.13
CA PHE A 135 -0.18 -9.84 -11.47
C PHE A 135 0.39 -11.22 -11.82
N GLU A 136 -0.29 -11.92 -12.71
CA GLU A 136 0.15 -13.23 -13.19
C GLU A 136 1.40 -13.05 -14.06
N ILE A 137 2.46 -13.76 -13.71
CA ILE A 137 3.77 -13.64 -14.37
C ILE A 137 3.92 -14.74 -15.42
N MET A 138 3.58 -15.96 -15.05
CA MET A 138 3.88 -17.16 -15.84
C MET A 138 2.86 -18.25 -15.56
N ASP A 139 2.47 -18.94 -16.64
CA ASP A 139 1.79 -20.22 -16.63
C ASP A 139 2.73 -21.26 -17.25
N GLY A 140 3.00 -22.37 -16.53
CA GLY A 140 3.86 -23.46 -17.00
C GLY A 140 5.22 -23.61 -16.30
N ALA A 141 6.02 -24.56 -16.81
CA ALA A 141 7.24 -25.05 -16.19
C ALA A 141 8.51 -24.43 -16.85
N PRO A 142 9.14 -23.42 -16.21
CA PRO A 142 10.35 -22.80 -16.72
C PRO A 142 11.54 -23.74 -16.59
N VAL A 143 12.56 -23.54 -17.44
CA VAL A 143 13.81 -24.32 -17.36
C VAL A 143 14.93 -23.54 -16.68
N LYS A 144 15.91 -24.27 -16.15
CA LYS A 144 17.10 -23.68 -15.54
C LYS A 144 17.81 -22.75 -16.54
N GLY A 145 18.13 -21.54 -16.09
CA GLY A 145 18.82 -20.51 -16.86
C GLY A 145 17.87 -19.56 -17.60
N GLU A 146 16.57 -19.83 -17.63
CA GLU A 146 15.59 -18.89 -18.18
C GLU A 146 15.43 -17.66 -17.32
N SER A 147 14.91 -16.61 -17.95
CA SER A 147 14.56 -15.39 -17.25
C SER A 147 13.32 -14.72 -17.82
N VAL A 148 12.46 -14.23 -16.93
CA VAL A 148 11.22 -13.56 -17.29
C VAL A 148 11.25 -12.10 -16.85
N PRO A 149 11.12 -11.13 -17.76
CA PRO A 149 11.01 -9.72 -17.40
C PRO A 149 9.63 -9.45 -16.77
N VAL A 150 9.62 -8.64 -15.71
CA VAL A 150 8.41 -8.24 -14.98
C VAL A 150 8.25 -6.73 -15.07
N ARG A 151 7.05 -6.28 -15.43
CA ARG A 151 6.71 -4.86 -15.50
C ARG A 151 5.31 -4.61 -14.92
N LEU A 152 5.26 -4.17 -13.67
CA LEU A 152 4.01 -3.92 -12.93
C LEU A 152 3.75 -2.42 -12.80
N TYR A 153 2.73 -1.93 -13.49
CA TYR A 153 2.31 -0.52 -13.43
C TYR A 153 1.49 -0.25 -12.17
N LEU A 154 1.90 0.73 -11.36
CA LEU A 154 1.22 1.05 -10.09
C LEU A 154 0.00 1.97 -10.28
N ALA A 155 0.00 2.78 -11.34
CA ALA A 155 -1.01 3.82 -11.58
C ALA A 155 -2.48 3.36 -11.59
N PRO A 156 -2.84 2.15 -12.08
CA PRO A 156 -4.23 1.69 -12.08
C PRO A 156 -4.77 1.31 -10.70
N TYR A 157 -3.90 1.10 -9.71
CA TYR A 157 -4.29 0.58 -8.41
C TYR A 157 -4.55 1.71 -7.40
N ALA A 158 -5.56 1.51 -6.53
CA ALA A 158 -5.91 2.44 -5.46
C ALA A 158 -4.90 2.38 -4.30
N LEU A 159 -3.68 2.84 -4.56
CA LEU A 159 -2.57 2.88 -3.61
C LEU A 159 -2.53 4.20 -2.85
N THR A 160 -2.07 4.14 -1.60
CA THR A 160 -1.74 5.30 -0.79
C THR A 160 -0.24 5.29 -0.50
N PRO A 161 0.34 6.41 -0.04
CA PRO A 161 1.68 6.40 0.51
C PRO A 161 1.82 5.41 1.66
N THR A 162 3.05 4.97 1.91
CA THR A 162 3.40 4.22 3.12
C THR A 162 3.32 5.13 4.32
N TYR A 163 2.54 4.72 5.32
CA TYR A 163 2.38 5.45 6.57
C TYR A 163 3.09 4.71 7.69
N ARG A 164 4.10 5.33 8.29
CA ARG A 164 4.89 4.74 9.38
C ARG A 164 4.52 5.43 10.69
N ASN A 165 4.01 4.65 11.64
CA ASN A 165 3.74 5.06 13.02
C ASN A 165 2.98 6.39 13.14
N VAL A 166 1.86 6.53 12.43
CA VAL A 166 1.04 7.75 12.45
C VAL A 166 0.45 7.92 13.84
N GLN A 167 0.91 8.96 14.54
CA GLN A 167 0.57 9.28 15.93
C GLN A 167 0.66 8.09 16.90
N SER A 168 1.57 7.14 16.64
CA SER A 168 1.65 5.88 17.41
C SER A 168 0.34 5.08 17.47
N ARG A 169 -0.57 5.30 16.50
CA ARG A 169 -1.88 4.65 16.41
C ARG A 169 -1.93 3.60 15.31
N PHE A 170 -1.35 3.89 14.15
CA PHE A 170 -1.39 2.95 13.04
C PHE A 170 -0.21 3.07 12.08
N SER A 171 -0.07 2.07 11.22
CA SER A 171 0.86 2.05 10.08
C SER A 171 0.20 1.37 8.89
N VAL A 172 0.55 1.82 7.69
CA VAL A 172 0.15 1.21 6.41
C VAL A 172 1.42 0.93 5.63
N LYS A 173 1.69 -0.35 5.39
CA LYS A 173 2.88 -0.84 4.69
C LYS A 173 2.48 -1.58 3.43
N TYR A 174 3.38 -1.59 2.45
CA TYR A 174 3.19 -2.28 1.19
C TYR A 174 4.28 -3.32 1.00
N PHE A 175 3.91 -4.46 0.43
CA PHE A 175 4.83 -5.57 0.17
C PHE A 175 4.63 -6.08 -1.24
N LEU A 176 5.74 -6.34 -1.93
CA LEU A 176 5.75 -7.23 -3.08
C LEU A 176 5.78 -8.66 -2.57
N ASN A 177 4.82 -9.46 -2.98
CA ASN A 177 4.66 -10.85 -2.59
C ASN A 177 4.77 -11.72 -3.85
N LEU A 178 5.93 -12.36 -4.04
CA LEU A 178 6.10 -13.35 -5.10
C LEU A 178 5.50 -14.67 -4.60
N VAL A 179 4.55 -15.21 -5.35
CA VAL A 179 3.85 -16.45 -5.05
C VAL A 179 4.08 -17.45 -6.17
N LEU A 180 4.39 -18.67 -5.81
CA LEU A 180 4.58 -19.80 -6.70
C LEU A 180 3.70 -20.95 -6.23
N VAL A 181 3.05 -21.60 -7.19
CA VAL A 181 2.22 -22.79 -6.99
C VAL A 181 2.76 -23.91 -7.88
N ASP A 182 2.95 -25.10 -7.32
CA ASP A 182 3.36 -26.27 -8.09
C ASP A 182 2.19 -27.16 -8.53
N GLU A 183 2.47 -28.25 -9.25
CA GLU A 183 1.44 -29.20 -9.70
C GLU A 183 0.73 -29.94 -8.55
N GLU A 184 1.32 -29.98 -7.35
CA GLU A 184 0.73 -30.58 -6.14
C GLU A 184 -0.09 -29.55 -5.32
N ASP A 185 -0.36 -28.36 -5.88
CA ASP A 185 -1.02 -27.23 -5.23
C ASP A 185 -0.31 -26.73 -3.95
N ARG A 186 0.99 -27.04 -3.79
CA ARG A 186 1.82 -26.47 -2.72
C ARG A 186 2.16 -25.03 -3.06
N ARG A 187 2.05 -24.14 -2.06
CA ARG A 187 2.23 -22.70 -2.21
C ARG A 187 3.50 -22.24 -1.53
N TYR A 188 4.38 -21.63 -2.31
CA TYR A 188 5.61 -20.99 -1.85
C TYR A 188 5.48 -19.49 -2.04
N PHE A 189 5.91 -18.70 -1.06
CA PHE A 189 5.85 -17.26 -1.19
C PHE A 189 6.97 -16.56 -0.45
N LYS A 190 7.35 -15.39 -0.96
CA LYS A 190 8.30 -14.48 -0.32
C LYS A 190 7.80 -13.06 -0.45
N GLN A 191 7.90 -12.34 0.67
CA GLN A 191 7.45 -10.95 0.77
C GLN A 191 8.63 -10.04 1.04
N GLN A 192 8.68 -8.91 0.33
CA GLN A 192 9.63 -7.84 0.58
C GLN A 192 8.90 -6.51 0.68
N GLU A 193 9.22 -5.72 1.71
CA GLU A 193 8.59 -4.41 1.94
C GLU A 193 9.03 -3.42 0.87
N ILE A 194 8.08 -2.71 0.26
CA ILE A 194 8.30 -1.57 -0.61
C ILE A 194 7.72 -0.30 0.02
N THR A 195 8.35 0.84 -0.25
CA THR A 195 7.88 2.13 0.24
C THR A 195 7.21 2.91 -0.88
N LEU A 196 5.94 3.27 -0.68
CA LEU A 196 5.19 4.08 -1.61
C LEU A 196 5.18 5.54 -1.16
N TRP A 197 5.32 6.47 -2.10
CA TRP A 197 5.29 7.92 -1.83
C TRP A 197 4.49 8.69 -2.89
N ARG A 198 4.00 9.87 -2.51
CA ARG A 198 3.21 10.74 -3.40
C ARG A 198 4.11 11.80 -4.03
N LYS A 199 4.22 11.77 -5.36
CA LYS A 199 5.01 12.73 -6.15
C LYS A 199 4.26 14.03 -6.43
N ASN A 200 2.98 13.93 -6.78
CA ASN A 200 2.14 15.07 -7.17
C ASN A 200 0.79 14.99 -6.46
N PHE A 201 0.11 16.12 -6.35
CA PHE A 201 -1.32 16.16 -6.02
C PHE A 201 -2.14 15.49 -7.11
N GLY A 202 -3.28 14.91 -6.73
CA GLY A 202 -4.15 14.13 -7.61
C GLY A 202 -4.85 13.01 -6.87
#